data_AF-A0A5J4QLS5-F1
#
_entry.id   AF-A0A5J4QLS5-F1
#
_cell.length_a   1.000
_cell.length_b   1.000
_cell.length_c   1.000
_cell.angle_alpha   90.00
_cell.angle_beta   90.00
_cell.angle_gamma   90.00
#
_symmetry.space_group_name_H-M   'P 1'
#
loop_
_entity.id
_entity.type
_entity.pdbx_description
1 polymer ?
#
loop_
_entity_poly.entity_id
_entity_poly.type
_entity_poly.pdbx_seq_one_letter_code
_entity_poly.pdbx_strand_id
1 'polypeptide(L)' 'GKGQDYETLFIKESNITARLGKTVYIRKEFHERIQKIVQVIGGNEVSLFSYIDNILAHHFESYQDDINQSYRQKNKDNIL' A
#
# COMPACT_ATOMS: atom_id res chain seq x y z
N GLY A 1 22.08 -5.90 -8.02
CA GLY A 1 21.79 -6.96 -7.03
C GLY A 1 21.24 -6.30 -5.78
N LYS A 2 20.27 -6.93 -5.12
CA LYS A 2 19.28 -6.36 -4.18
C LYS A 2 17.96 -6.09 -4.89
N GLY A 3 16.86 -6.37 -4.17
CA GLY A 3 15.50 -6.47 -4.68
C GLY A 3 15.03 -5.25 -5.47
N GLN A 4 13.94 -5.43 -6.20
CA GLN A 4 13.22 -4.35 -6.89
C GLN A 4 13.30 -3.05 -6.07
N ASP A 5 13.72 -1.98 -6.73
CA ASP A 5 14.04 -0.70 -6.11
C ASP A 5 12.84 -0.20 -5.30
N TYR A 6 13.02 -0.01 -4.00
CA TYR A 6 11.98 0.40 -3.06
C TYR A 6 11.22 1.63 -3.57
N GLU A 7 11.95 2.58 -4.16
CA GLU A 7 11.37 3.79 -4.71
C GLU A 7 10.47 3.48 -5.91
N THR A 8 10.89 2.57 -6.79
CA THR A 8 10.09 2.13 -7.93
C THR A 8 8.78 1.44 -7.50
N LEU A 9 8.80 0.71 -6.38
CA LEU A 9 7.63 0.01 -5.88
C LEU A 9 6.66 0.94 -5.14
N PHE A 10 7.16 1.82 -4.27
CA PHE A 10 6.33 2.53 -3.29
C PHE A 10 6.28 4.05 -3.48
N ILE A 11 7.27 4.64 -4.13
CA ILE A 11 7.39 6.09 -4.35
C ILE A 11 6.96 6.41 -5.78
N LYS A 12 5.67 6.20 -6.05
CA LYS A 12 5.03 6.53 -7.32
C LYS A 12 3.62 7.05 -7.09
N GLU A 13 3.17 7.96 -7.96
CA GLU A 13 1.78 8.39 -7.93
C GLU A 13 0.84 7.26 -8.36
N SER A 14 -0.28 7.15 -7.64
CA SER A 14 -1.31 6.18 -7.97
C SER A 14 -2.23 6.77 -9.03
N ASN A 15 -2.62 5.96 -10.01
CA ASN A 15 -3.64 6.34 -10.99
C ASN A 15 -5.06 6.36 -10.40
N ILE A 16 -5.21 6.00 -9.11
CA ILE A 16 -6.48 6.01 -8.41
C ILE A 16 -6.76 7.40 -7.84
N THR A 17 -7.94 7.94 -8.13
CA THR A 17 -8.36 9.21 -7.52
C THR A 17 -8.73 8.96 -6.06
N ALA A 18 -7.98 9.53 -5.12
CA ALA A 18 -8.17 9.33 -3.68
C ALA A 18 -9.64 9.49 -3.19
N ARG A 19 -10.40 10.40 -3.80
CA ARG A 19 -11.84 10.64 -3.47
C ARG A 19 -12.76 9.45 -3.75
N LEU A 20 -12.34 8.52 -4.60
CA LEU A 20 -13.07 7.28 -4.91
C LEU A 20 -12.74 6.17 -3.91
N GLY A 21 -11.71 6.38 -3.08
CA GLY A 21 -11.32 5.46 -2.02
C GLY A 21 -12.26 5.52 -0.81
N LYS A 22 -11.98 4.65 0.16
CA LYS A 22 -12.62 4.66 1.48
C LYS A 22 -11.65 5.18 2.51
N THR A 23 -12.12 6.01 3.44
CA THR A 23 -11.31 6.50 4.55
C THR A 23 -11.14 5.40 5.60
N VAL A 24 -9.90 5.19 6.03
CA VAL A 24 -9.54 4.31 7.15
C VAL A 24 -8.67 5.07 8.14
N TYR A 25 -8.77 4.73 9.43
CA TYR A 25 -7.90 5.31 10.45
C TYR A 25 -6.55 4.60 10.46
N ILE A 26 -5.48 5.39 10.55
CA ILE A 26 -4.12 4.91 10.81
C ILE A 26 -3.59 5.53 12.09
N ARG A 27 -2.65 4.86 12.76
CA ARG A 27 -2.00 5.41 13.96
C ARG A 27 -1.31 6.73 13.62
N LYS A 28 -1.41 7.71 14.51
CA LYS A 28 -0.78 9.04 14.35
C LYS A 28 0.71 8.93 14.01
N GLU A 29 1.44 8.08 14.72
CA GLU A 29 2.88 7.84 14.51
C GLU A 29 3.18 7.31 13.09
N PHE A 30 2.29 6.47 12.54
CA PHE A 30 2.41 5.96 11.19
C PHE A 30 2.13 7.03 10.15
N HIS A 31 1.09 7.84 10.38
CA HIS A 31 0.81 9.00 9.55
C HIS A 31 2.02 9.94 9.46
N GLU A 32 2.60 10.33 10.60
CA GLU A 32 3.78 11.21 10.65
C GLU A 32 4.99 10.61 9.95
N ARG A 33 5.20 9.29 10.09
CA ARG A 33 6.30 8.60 9.43
C ARG A 33 6.12 8.54 7.91
N ILE A 34 4.93 8.19 7.44
CA ILE A 34 4.61 8.15 6.00
C ILE A 34 4.73 9.55 5.41
N GLN A 35 4.23 10.57 6.10
CA GLN A 35 4.36 11.95 5.66
C GLN A 35 5.83 12.34 5.44
N LYS A 36 6.74 11.99 6.37
CA LYS A 36 8.17 12.22 6.19
C LYS A 36 8.75 11.48 4.98
N ILE A 37 8.33 10.23 4.75
CA ILE A 37 8.79 9.44 3.60
C ILE A 37 8.43 10.13 2.28
N VAL A 38 7.16 10.49 2.11
CA VAL A 38 6.70 11.10 0.85
C VAL A 38 7.26 12.51 0.63
N GLN A 39 7.53 13.25 1.70
CA GLN A 39 8.16 14.57 1.62
C GLN A 39 9.65 14.50 1.26
N VAL A 40 10.40 13.58 1.89
CA VAL A 40 11.87 13.52 1.75
C VAL A 40 12.29 12.70 0.53
N ILE A 41 11.67 11.54 0.31
CA ILE A 41 12.02 10.63 -0.78
C ILE A 41 11.16 10.92 -2.01
N GLY A 42 9.85 11.12 -1.82
CA GLY A 42 8.91 11.40 -2.91
C GLY A 42 8.91 12.85 -3.41
N GLY A 43 9.74 13.75 -2.86
CA GLY A 43 9.86 15.12 -3.34
C GLY A 43 8.57 15.96 -3.30
N ASN A 44 7.57 15.56 -2.49
CA ASN A 44 6.19 16.08 -2.53
C ASN A 44 5.43 15.79 -3.84
N GLU A 45 5.97 14.98 -4.74
CA GLU A 45 5.29 14.54 -5.96
C GLU A 45 4.42 13.30 -5.71
N VAL A 46 4.60 12.63 -4.57
CA VAL A 46 3.81 11.46 -4.15
C VAL A 46 2.93 11.81 -2.97
N SER A 47 1.63 11.55 -3.10
CA SER A 47 0.67 11.75 -2.03
C SER A 47 0.75 10.66 -0.96
N LEU A 48 0.29 10.98 0.26
CA LEU A 48 0.14 10.01 1.36
C LEU A 48 -0.74 8.82 0.93
N PHE A 49 -1.82 9.11 0.19
CA PHE A 49 -2.72 8.12 -0.35
C PHE A 49 -2.00 7.18 -1.32
N SER A 50 -1.27 7.74 -2.30
CA SER A 50 -0.57 6.97 -3.33
C SER A 50 0.47 6.03 -2.72
N TYR A 51 1.21 6.50 -1.71
CA TYR A 51 2.15 5.65 -0.98
C TYR A 51 1.47 4.49 -0.24
N ILE A 52 0.36 4.75 0.45
CA ILE A 52 -0.41 3.70 1.14
C ILE A 52 -1.02 2.72 0.14
N ASP A 53 -1.56 3.22 -0.98
CA ASP A 53 -2.13 2.43 -2.06
C ASP A 53 -1.07 1.49 -2.66
N ASN A 54 0.14 1.98 -2.94
CA ASN A 54 1.25 1.16 -3.43
C ASN A 54 1.64 0.05 -2.44
N ILE A 55 1.68 0.35 -1.14
CA ILE A 55 1.95 -0.66 -0.10
C ILE A 55 0.88 -1.74 -0.13
N LEU A 56 -0.39 -1.35 -0.19
CA LEU A 56 -1.50 -2.29 -0.17
C LEU A 56 -1.53 -3.14 -1.44
N ALA A 57 -1.34 -2.53 -2.60
CA ALA A 57 -1.27 -3.24 -3.89
C ALA A 57 -0.15 -4.29 -3.88
N HIS A 58 1.07 -3.90 -3.49
CA HIS A 58 2.19 -4.82 -3.38
C HIS A 58 1.97 -5.90 -2.32
N HIS A 59 1.35 -5.56 -1.19
CA HIS A 59 1.01 -6.53 -0.15
C HIS A 59 0.03 -7.58 -0.69
N PHE A 60 -1.03 -7.17 -1.38
CA PHE A 60 -1.97 -8.12 -1.97
C PHE A 60 -1.32 -8.96 -3.07
N GLU A 61 -0.49 -8.37 -3.94
CA GLU A 61 0.24 -9.13 -4.96
C GLU A 61 1.18 -10.18 -4.35
N SER A 62 1.93 -9.79 -3.31
CA SER A 62 2.94 -10.66 -2.66
C SER A 62 2.32 -11.76 -1.79
N TYR A 63 1.14 -11.53 -1.21
CA TYR A 63 0.53 -12.42 -0.22
C TYR A 63 -0.84 -12.95 -0.64
N GLN A 64 -1.24 -12.82 -1.91
CA GLN A 64 -2.56 -13.26 -2.40
C GLN A 64 -2.86 -14.72 -2.06
N ASP A 65 -1.88 -15.62 -2.23
CA ASP A 65 -2.06 -17.06 -2.00
C ASP A 65 -2.29 -17.36 -0.52
N ASP A 66 -1.49 -16.75 0.36
CA ASP A 66 -1.60 -16.91 1.81
C ASP A 66 -2.92 -16.35 2.34
N ILE A 67 -3.33 -15.18 1.83
CA ILE A 67 -4.61 -14.55 2.15
C ILE A 67 -5.76 -15.46 1.73
N ASN A 68 -5.73 -15.94 0.49
CA ASN A 68 -6.78 -16.82 -0.05
C ASN A 68 -6.83 -18.18 0.67
N GLN A 69 -5.67 -18.76 1.02
CA GLN A 69 -5.62 -19.98 1.82
C GLN A 69 -6.25 -19.77 3.20
N SER A 70 -5.86 -18.70 3.89
CA SER A 70 -6.39 -18.37 5.23
C SER A 70 -7.88 -18.07 5.19
N TYR A 71 -8.37 -17.46 4.11
CA TYR A 71 -9.79 -17.16 3.93
C TYR A 71 -10.62 -18.44 3.65
N ARG A 72 -10.16 -19.32 2.76
CA ARG A 72 -10.82 -20.62 2.47
C ARG A 72 -11.01 -21.46 3.71
N GLN A 73 -10.00 -21.52 4.58
CA GLN A 73 -10.07 -22.27 5.84
C GLN A 73 -11.21 -21.80 6.76
N LYS A 74 -11.63 -20.53 6.63
CA LYS A 74 -12.66 -19.93 7.48
C LYS A 74 -14.02 -19.80 6.79
N ASN A 75 -14.07 -19.73 5.46
CA ASN A 75 -15.31 -19.41 4.71
C ASN A 75 -15.61 -20.30 3.48
N LYS A 76 -14.83 -21.34 3.18
CA LYS A 76 -14.96 -22.23 2.00
C LYS A 76 -14.88 -21.56 0.61
N ASP A 77 -14.66 -20.25 0.53
CA ASP A 77 -14.50 -19.45 -0.71
C ASP A 77 -13.16 -18.70 -0.75
N ASN A 78 -12.89 -17.94 -1.83
CA ASN A 78 -11.76 -17.00 -1.98
C ASN A 78 -12.24 -15.54 -1.84
N ILE A 79 -11.39 -14.66 -1.30
CA ILE A 79 -11.72 -13.22 -1.12
C ILE A 79 -11.03 -12.31 -2.14
N LEU A 80 -9.92 -12.78 -2.72
CA LEU A 80 -9.15 -12.10 -3.75
C LEU A 80 -9.21 -12.89 -5.06
#